data_AF-A0A0L0F374-F1
#
_entry.id   AF-A0A0L0F374-F1
#
_cell.length_a   1.000
_cell.length_b   1.000
_cell.length_c   1.000
_cell.angle_alpha   90.00
_cell.angle_beta   90.00
_cell.angle_gamma   90.00
#
_symmetry.space_group_name_H-M   'P 1'
#
loop_
_entity.id
_entity.type
_entity.pdbx_description
1 polymer ?
#
loop_
_entity_poly.entity_id
_entity_poly.type
_entity_poly.pdbx_seq_one_letter_code
_entity_poly.pdbx_strand_id
1 'polypeptide(L)'
;VLVKVAACGLQHRHLGQTLNAMQQTLTTLHHTFELNVCGEGGEYETFTLDMPLFKKRIVVEDAEIVRVSEDKLAPVAYYRINRFSLVDKNSTDVGVQVPEEGSEEDAEMVSGMDSALYHDVEYGRECMETVEAMDTVHYTTQTPTEHTPNIHTHTPATDQHTYNTHTHVCFCDNSLYIEGLRGVNHTHTPPTDAAHSPPTASQQMQRVLDQLAQHLSAHALDTSHVTRVHLLVADMAQFAQVNAEYVRVFAERPPSRVCVQVPLPEGVLVQLHCVAHAPTSATDTSSRATRECLHVQSISRWCPANIGPYSQAVTLRGKVYLA
;
A
#
# COMPACT_ATOMS: atom_id res chain seq x y z
N VAL A 1 10.60 -18.07 2.82
CA VAL A 1 10.30 -18.37 1.40
C VAL A 1 9.63 -17.17 0.77
N LEU A 2 9.75 -16.96 -0.54
CA LEU A 2 9.01 -15.93 -1.26
C LEU A 2 7.52 -16.30 -1.28
N VAL A 3 6.66 -15.38 -0.87
CA VAL A 3 5.19 -15.56 -0.83
C VAL A 3 4.42 -14.58 -1.68
N LYS A 4 5.09 -13.56 -2.20
CA LYS A 4 4.55 -12.66 -3.22
C LYS A 4 5.67 -12.24 -4.13
N VAL A 5 5.35 -12.03 -5.40
CA VAL A 5 6.22 -11.33 -6.36
C VAL A 5 5.42 -10.21 -7.01
N ALA A 6 6.08 -9.09 -7.28
CA ALA A 6 5.53 -7.91 -7.94
C ALA A 6 6.66 -7.10 -8.59
N ALA A 7 7.55 -7.77 -9.34
CA ALA A 7 8.77 -7.17 -9.87
C ALA A 7 9.10 -7.62 -11.29
N CYS A 8 9.75 -6.72 -12.04
CA CYS A 8 10.36 -7.05 -13.33
C CYS A 8 11.32 -8.24 -13.16
N GLY A 9 11.15 -9.27 -13.99
CA GLY A 9 11.98 -10.48 -13.94
C GLY A 9 11.61 -11.49 -12.83
N LEU A 10 10.81 -11.12 -11.82
CA LEU A 10 10.29 -12.10 -10.87
C LEU A 10 8.96 -12.67 -11.34
N GLN A 11 8.88 -14.00 -11.41
CA GLN A 11 7.72 -14.71 -11.91
C GLN A 11 7.14 -15.65 -10.84
N HIS A 12 5.93 -16.13 -11.09
CA HIS A 12 5.22 -17.06 -10.22
C HIS A 12 6.02 -18.32 -9.86
N ARG A 13 6.97 -18.76 -10.71
CA ARG A 13 7.86 -19.90 -10.43
C ARG A 13 8.82 -19.68 -9.24
N HIS A 14 9.07 -18.44 -8.84
CA HIS A 14 9.92 -18.10 -7.70
C HIS A 14 9.19 -18.22 -6.36
N LEU A 15 7.86 -18.27 -6.39
CA LEU A 15 7.05 -18.43 -5.19
C LEU A 15 7.31 -19.79 -4.53
N GLY A 16 7.41 -19.78 -3.20
CA GLY A 16 7.77 -20.95 -2.41
C GLY A 16 9.27 -21.21 -2.30
N GLN A 17 10.12 -20.56 -3.10
CA GLN A 17 11.58 -20.74 -3.00
C GLN A 17 12.17 -20.01 -1.79
N THR A 18 13.30 -20.49 -1.27
CA THR A 18 14.03 -19.83 -0.17
C THR A 18 14.83 -18.64 -0.69
N LEU A 19 15.18 -17.69 0.20
CA LEU A 19 16.06 -16.58 -0.18
C LEU A 19 17.42 -17.08 -0.67
N ASN A 20 17.95 -18.16 -0.07
CA ASN A 20 19.20 -18.79 -0.50
C ASN A 20 19.09 -19.34 -1.93
N ALA A 21 17.99 -20.02 -2.28
CA ALA A 21 17.77 -20.50 -3.64
C ALA A 21 17.60 -19.34 -4.65
N MET A 22 17.05 -18.23 -4.19
CA MET A 22 16.81 -17.03 -5.00
C MET A 22 18.02 -16.10 -5.11
N GLN A 23 19.12 -16.36 -4.39
CA GLN A 23 20.25 -15.43 -4.30
C GLN A 23 20.82 -15.04 -5.67
N GLN A 24 21.07 -16.02 -6.53
CA GLN A 24 21.62 -15.77 -7.87
C GLN A 24 20.66 -14.97 -8.74
N THR A 25 19.36 -15.32 -8.73
CA THR A 25 18.33 -14.60 -9.48
C THR A 25 18.19 -13.16 -9.00
N LEU A 26 18.07 -12.94 -7.69
CA LEU A 26 17.90 -11.59 -7.14
C LEU A 26 19.13 -10.71 -7.41
N THR A 27 20.33 -11.26 -7.30
CA THR A 27 21.58 -10.51 -7.59
C THR A 27 21.69 -10.18 -9.08
N THR A 28 21.31 -11.11 -9.96
CA THR A 28 21.29 -10.87 -11.40
C THR A 28 20.28 -9.78 -11.76
N LEU A 29 19.06 -9.85 -11.24
CA LEU A 29 18.02 -8.84 -11.47
C LEU A 29 18.39 -7.48 -10.85
N HIS A 30 19.14 -7.46 -9.75
CA HIS A 30 19.68 -6.23 -9.18
C HIS A 30 20.66 -5.55 -10.14
N HIS A 31 21.66 -6.28 -10.65
CA HIS A 31 22.62 -5.70 -11.58
C HIS A 31 22.01 -5.32 -12.93
N THR A 32 20.95 -6.01 -13.36
CA THR A 32 20.33 -5.79 -14.67
C THR A 32 19.26 -4.70 -14.64
N PHE A 33 18.43 -4.67 -13.59
CA PHE A 33 17.22 -3.85 -13.51
C PHE A 33 17.12 -3.01 -12.22
N GLU A 34 18.20 -2.93 -11.43
CA GLU A 34 18.24 -2.20 -10.16
C GLU A 34 17.21 -2.70 -9.14
N LEU A 35 16.79 -3.97 -9.26
CA LEU A 35 15.91 -4.63 -8.30
C LEU A 35 16.51 -4.55 -6.88
N ASN A 36 15.73 -4.14 -5.89
CA ASN A 36 16.19 -4.19 -4.51
C ASN A 36 16.24 -5.64 -4.00
N VAL A 37 17.45 -6.17 -3.76
CA VAL A 37 17.65 -7.55 -3.32
C VAL A 37 16.97 -7.82 -1.97
N CYS A 38 16.76 -6.81 -1.12
CA CYS A 38 16.06 -6.95 0.16
C CYS A 38 14.52 -6.90 0.03
N GLY A 39 13.97 -6.57 -1.14
CA GLY A 39 12.53 -6.49 -1.36
C GLY A 39 11.82 -5.34 -0.63
N GLU A 40 12.57 -4.32 -0.17
CA GLU A 40 12.03 -3.17 0.58
C GLU A 40 10.97 -2.39 -0.20
N GLY A 41 11.13 -2.32 -1.52
CA GLY A 41 10.21 -1.64 -2.43
C GLY A 41 8.93 -2.42 -2.73
N GLY A 42 8.74 -3.59 -2.11
CA GLY A 42 7.62 -4.48 -2.37
C GLY A 42 7.80 -5.36 -3.60
N GLU A 43 9.04 -5.49 -4.12
CA GLU A 43 9.38 -6.34 -5.27
C GLU A 43 8.97 -7.80 -5.05
N TYR A 44 9.11 -8.26 -3.80
CA TYR A 44 8.63 -9.54 -3.33
C TYR A 44 8.36 -9.47 -1.83
N GLU A 45 7.54 -10.38 -1.30
CA GLU A 45 7.34 -10.53 0.14
C GLU A 45 7.80 -11.92 0.56
N THR A 46 8.23 -12.07 1.81
CA THR A 46 8.66 -13.35 2.36
C THR A 46 7.86 -13.78 3.57
N PHE A 47 7.74 -15.10 3.73
CA PHE A 47 7.21 -15.72 4.93
C PHE A 47 8.28 -16.60 5.57
N THR A 48 8.60 -16.31 6.83
CA THR A 48 9.61 -17.04 7.60
C THR A 48 9.00 -18.31 8.16
N LEU A 49 9.27 -19.44 7.49
CA LEU A 49 8.83 -20.77 7.94
C LEU A 49 9.56 -21.22 9.20
N ASP A 50 10.82 -20.82 9.32
CA ASP A 50 11.66 -21.21 10.43
C ASP A 50 12.72 -20.14 10.74
N MET A 51 12.93 -19.84 12.02
CA MET A 51 14.07 -19.04 12.50
C MET A 51 14.51 -19.48 13.90
N PRO A 52 15.79 -19.35 14.29
CA PRO A 52 16.33 -19.86 15.55
C PRO A 52 15.54 -19.48 16.81
N LEU A 53 14.92 -18.30 16.82
CA LEU A 53 14.12 -17.81 17.96
C LEU A 53 12.72 -18.45 18.07
N PHE A 54 12.25 -19.18 17.05
CA PHE A 54 10.97 -19.87 17.11
C PHE A 54 11.06 -21.17 17.91
N LYS A 55 10.03 -21.46 18.72
CA LYS A 55 9.90 -22.73 19.47
C LYS A 55 9.54 -23.92 18.58
N LYS A 56 8.82 -23.66 17.49
CA LYS A 56 8.38 -24.64 16.50
C LYS A 56 8.68 -24.09 15.10
N ARG A 57 8.91 -24.97 14.13
CA ARG A 57 9.00 -24.62 12.72
C ARG A 57 7.66 -24.87 12.02
N ILE A 58 7.36 -24.08 11.01
CA ILE A 58 6.17 -24.21 10.18
C ILE A 58 6.50 -25.12 8.99
N VAL A 59 5.69 -26.15 8.78
CA VAL A 59 5.77 -27.05 7.63
C VAL A 59 4.57 -26.82 6.76
N VAL A 60 4.79 -26.33 5.53
CA VAL A 60 3.74 -26.16 4.54
C VAL A 60 3.32 -27.54 4.02
N GLU A 61 2.05 -27.88 4.16
CA GLU A 61 1.49 -29.17 3.72
C GLU A 61 0.76 -29.02 2.39
N ASP A 62 0.07 -27.89 2.22
CA ASP A 62 -0.67 -27.55 1.00
C ASP A 62 -0.57 -26.05 0.75
N ALA A 63 -0.25 -25.68 -0.49
CA ALA A 63 -0.21 -24.32 -0.95
C ALA A 63 -0.46 -24.27 -2.45
N GLU A 64 -0.98 -23.13 -2.91
CA GLU A 64 -1.22 -22.88 -4.32
C GLU A 64 -0.68 -21.51 -4.75
N ILE A 65 -0.42 -21.38 -6.04
CA ILE A 65 -0.04 -20.10 -6.65
C ILE A 65 -1.30 -19.40 -7.14
N VAL A 66 -1.59 -18.24 -6.57
CA VAL A 66 -2.70 -17.38 -6.98
C VAL A 66 -2.15 -16.24 -7.82
N ARG A 67 -2.45 -16.25 -9.13
CA ARG A 67 -2.12 -15.14 -10.05
C ARG A 67 -3.19 -14.07 -9.92
N VAL A 68 -2.79 -12.86 -9.58
CA VAL A 68 -3.71 -11.73 -9.35
C VAL A 68 -3.63 -10.70 -10.45
N SER A 69 -2.43 -10.46 -10.98
CA SER A 69 -2.23 -9.61 -12.15
C SER A 69 -1.22 -10.25 -13.09
N GLU A 70 -1.56 -10.33 -14.37
CA GLU A 70 -0.63 -10.65 -15.45
C GLU A 70 -0.11 -9.39 -16.13
N ASP A 71 -0.10 -8.26 -15.41
CA ASP A 71 0.52 -7.03 -15.87
C ASP A 71 1.95 -7.33 -16.36
N LYS A 72 2.24 -6.86 -17.57
CA LYS A 72 3.54 -7.04 -18.22
C LYS A 72 4.63 -6.25 -17.51
N LEU A 73 4.28 -5.22 -16.73
CA LEU A 73 5.22 -4.41 -15.98
C LEU A 73 5.73 -5.12 -14.73
N ALA A 74 4.81 -5.69 -13.96
CA ALA A 74 5.09 -6.35 -12.70
C ALA A 74 3.97 -7.36 -12.39
N PRO A 75 4.14 -8.65 -12.76
CA PRO A 75 3.12 -9.64 -12.52
C PRO A 75 2.97 -9.82 -11.01
N VAL A 76 1.72 -9.79 -10.54
CA VAL A 76 1.42 -9.98 -9.11
C VAL A 76 0.90 -11.38 -8.91
N ALA A 77 1.65 -12.19 -8.16
CA ALA A 77 1.26 -13.53 -7.79
C ALA A 77 1.59 -13.82 -6.32
N TYR A 78 0.78 -14.65 -5.69
CA TYR A 78 0.88 -15.01 -4.28
C TYR A 78 1.08 -16.52 -4.11
N TYR A 79 1.87 -16.90 -3.11
CA TYR A 79 1.96 -18.26 -2.59
C TYR A 79 0.97 -18.38 -1.43
N ARG A 80 -0.24 -18.87 -1.71
CA ARG A 80 -1.28 -19.01 -0.70
C ARG A 80 -1.10 -20.35 0.02
N ILE A 81 -0.65 -20.29 1.27
CA ILE A 81 -0.57 -21.47 2.15
C ILE A 81 -1.98 -21.79 2.65
N ASN A 82 -2.52 -22.92 2.20
CA ASN A 82 -3.85 -23.38 2.58
C ASN A 82 -3.80 -24.21 3.87
N ARG A 83 -2.73 -25.00 4.04
CA ARG A 83 -2.55 -25.87 5.21
C ARG A 83 -1.08 -25.96 5.62
N PHE A 84 -0.85 -25.91 6.92
CA PHE A 84 0.47 -26.08 7.52
C PHE A 84 0.39 -26.83 8.85
N SER A 85 1.49 -27.43 9.26
CA SER A 85 1.68 -28.00 10.60
C SER A 85 2.84 -27.34 11.34
N LEU A 86 2.82 -27.43 12.66
CA LEU A 86 3.87 -26.94 13.54
C LEU A 86 4.67 -28.11 14.10
N VAL A 87 5.97 -28.11 13.88
CA VAL A 87 6.88 -29.17 14.35
C VAL A 87 7.80 -28.58 15.42
N ASP A 88 7.87 -29.24 16.58
CA ASP A 88 8.80 -28.85 17.65
C ASP A 88 10.25 -28.95 17.18
N LYS A 89 11.07 -28.00 17.62
CA LYS A 89 12.49 -28.01 17.34
C LYS A 89 13.23 -28.83 18.38
N ASN A 90 14.18 -29.63 17.93
CA ASN A 90 15.07 -30.32 18.85
C ASN A 90 16.13 -29.34 19.36
N SER A 91 16.67 -29.57 20.56
CA SER A 91 17.67 -28.68 21.19
C SER A 91 18.98 -28.50 20.39
N THR A 92 19.17 -29.28 19.31
CA THR A 92 20.29 -29.20 18.37
C THR A 92 20.07 -28.27 17.18
N ASP A 93 18.84 -27.76 16.94
CA ASP A 93 18.51 -26.88 15.79
C ASP A 93 18.90 -25.40 16.00
N VAL A 94 19.63 -25.09 17.08
CA VAL A 94 19.99 -23.69 17.45
C VAL A 94 21.28 -23.22 16.75
N GLY A 95 21.91 -24.05 15.93
CA GLY A 95 23.11 -23.69 15.18
C GLY A 95 22.79 -22.82 13.96
N VAL A 96 22.98 -21.50 14.07
CA VAL A 96 23.12 -20.63 12.90
C VAL A 96 24.44 -20.99 12.22
N GLN A 97 24.39 -21.74 11.11
CA GLN A 97 25.51 -21.75 10.19
C GLN A 97 25.45 -20.47 9.39
N VAL A 98 26.25 -19.47 9.80
CA VAL A 98 26.55 -18.30 8.97
C VAL A 98 27.36 -18.83 7.80
N PRO A 99 26.95 -18.63 6.53
CA PRO A 99 27.80 -18.93 5.39
C PRO A 99 29.10 -18.14 5.55
N GLU A 100 30.26 -18.79 5.38
CA GLU A 100 31.53 -18.07 5.29
C GLU A 100 31.41 -17.01 4.17
N GLU A 101 31.81 -15.78 4.46
CA GLU A 101 31.86 -14.70 3.47
C GLU A 101 32.69 -15.19 2.28
N GLY A 102 32.01 -15.44 1.16
CA GLY A 102 32.67 -15.73 -0.10
C GLY A 102 33.52 -14.54 -0.49
N SER A 103 34.80 -14.79 -0.73
CA SER A 103 35.76 -13.81 -1.24
C SER A 103 35.22 -13.07 -2.45
N GLU A 104 35.46 -11.75 -2.50
CA GLU A 104 35.17 -10.86 -3.62
C GLU A 104 35.88 -11.31 -4.91
N GLU A 105 35.30 -12.29 -5.62
CA GLU A 105 35.64 -12.61 -7.01
C GLU A 105 34.34 -12.89 -7.78
N ASP A 106 33.50 -11.88 -7.95
CA ASP A 106 32.40 -11.93 -8.93
C ASP A 106 32.40 -10.66 -9.79
N ALA A 107 33.34 -10.64 -10.73
CA ALA A 107 33.31 -9.72 -11.86
C ALA A 107 33.78 -10.43 -13.15
N GLU A 108 33.33 -11.66 -13.40
CA GLU A 108 33.44 -12.29 -14.72
C GLU A 108 32.44 -13.44 -14.89
N MET A 109 31.16 -13.15 -15.18
CA MET A 109 30.24 -14.16 -15.73
C MET A 109 29.18 -13.54 -16.65
N VAL A 110 29.43 -13.60 -17.97
CA VAL A 110 28.36 -13.58 -19.00
C VAL A 110 28.52 -14.80 -19.93
N SER A 111 28.96 -15.93 -19.41
CA SER A 111 29.07 -17.17 -20.20
C SER A 111 28.75 -18.40 -19.35
N GLY A 112 27.47 -18.60 -19.05
CA GLY A 112 27.00 -19.78 -18.31
C GLY A 112 25.62 -19.66 -17.67
N MET A 113 24.76 -18.73 -18.10
CA MET A 113 23.42 -18.59 -17.52
C MET A 113 22.60 -19.86 -17.70
N ASP A 114 21.99 -20.33 -16.60
CA ASP A 114 20.95 -21.35 -16.66
C ASP A 114 19.78 -20.84 -17.52
N SER A 115 19.16 -21.73 -18.30
CA SER A 115 18.06 -21.44 -19.22
C SER A 115 16.89 -20.73 -18.51
N ALA A 116 16.62 -21.09 -17.25
CA ALA A 116 15.59 -20.44 -16.44
C ALA A 116 15.93 -18.97 -16.13
N LEU A 117 17.17 -18.70 -15.71
CA LEU A 117 17.64 -17.36 -15.38
C LEU A 117 17.69 -16.46 -16.62
N TYR A 118 18.08 -17.00 -17.79
CA TYR A 118 17.99 -16.29 -19.05
C TYR A 118 16.56 -15.84 -19.35
N HIS A 119 15.57 -16.70 -19.10
CA HIS A 119 14.17 -16.36 -19.28
C HIS A 119 13.67 -15.30 -18.29
N ASP A 120 14.17 -15.26 -17.06
CA ASP A 120 13.88 -14.17 -16.11
C ASP A 120 14.44 -12.83 -16.56
N VAL A 121 15.66 -12.82 -17.08
CA VAL A 121 16.29 -11.61 -17.62
C VAL A 121 15.54 -11.11 -18.85
N GLU A 122 15.21 -11.99 -19.80
CA GLU A 122 14.46 -11.59 -20.99
C GLU A 122 13.06 -11.09 -20.64
N TYR A 123 12.37 -11.74 -19.69
CA TYR A 123 11.10 -11.24 -19.17
C TYR A 123 11.25 -9.84 -18.56
N GLY A 124 12.27 -9.63 -17.72
CA GLY A 124 12.55 -8.31 -17.15
C GLY A 124 12.85 -7.24 -18.22
N ARG A 125 13.52 -7.61 -19.32
CA ARG A 125 13.78 -6.71 -20.45
C ARG A 125 12.48 -6.25 -21.11
N GLU A 126 11.54 -7.17 -21.38
CA GLU A 126 10.21 -6.82 -21.90
C GLU A 126 9.44 -5.89 -20.95
N CYS A 127 9.55 -6.10 -19.63
CA CYS A 127 8.99 -5.19 -18.64
C CYS A 127 9.58 -3.78 -18.77
N MET A 128 10.91 -3.68 -18.87
CA MET A 128 11.63 -2.40 -18.97
C MET A 128 11.29 -1.61 -20.24
N GLU A 129 11.09 -2.28 -21.38
CA GLU A 129 10.61 -1.62 -22.61
C GLU A 129 9.25 -0.95 -22.39
N THR A 130 8.39 -1.57 -21.58
CA THR A 130 7.09 -1.01 -21.20
C THR A 130 7.25 0.20 -20.27
N VAL A 131 8.17 0.14 -19.29
CA VAL A 131 8.49 1.27 -18.40
C VAL A 131 8.95 2.48 -19.20
N GLU A 132 9.90 2.29 -20.11
CA GLU A 132 10.49 3.37 -20.91
C GLU A 132 9.45 4.04 -21.82
N ALA A 133 8.45 3.29 -22.29
CA ALA A 133 7.32 3.85 -23.03
C ALA A 133 6.38 4.71 -22.15
N MET A 134 6.35 4.47 -20.83
CA MET A 134 5.54 5.22 -19.86
C MET A 134 6.25 6.46 -19.29
N ASP A 135 7.59 6.48 -19.29
CA ASP A 135 8.43 7.46 -18.58
C ASP A 135 8.51 8.87 -19.23
N THR A 136 7.57 9.24 -20.12
CA THR A 136 7.50 10.58 -20.72
C THR A 136 6.97 11.68 -19.78
N VAL A 137 6.92 11.43 -18.46
CA VAL A 137 6.50 12.41 -17.44
C VAL A 137 7.62 12.59 -16.41
N HIS A 138 8.43 13.63 -16.57
CA HIS A 138 9.55 13.95 -15.69
C HIS A 138 9.10 14.39 -14.28
N TYR A 139 9.68 13.78 -13.24
CA TYR A 139 9.57 14.24 -11.85
C TYR A 139 10.95 14.70 -11.33
N THR A 140 10.97 15.80 -10.57
CA THR A 140 12.19 16.40 -10.02
C THR A 140 12.35 16.00 -8.56
N THR A 141 13.46 15.32 -8.21
CA THR A 141 13.82 14.92 -6.85
C THR A 141 14.61 16.02 -6.13
N GLN A 142 14.27 16.31 -4.87
CA GLN A 142 15.07 17.13 -3.96
C GLN A 142 15.31 16.38 -2.65
N THR A 143 16.53 16.49 -2.12
CA THR A 143 17.04 15.76 -0.95
C THR A 143 16.76 16.52 0.36
N PRO A 144 16.17 15.91 1.41
CA PRO A 144 15.95 16.58 2.70
C PRO A 144 17.04 16.28 3.75
N THR A 145 17.30 17.25 4.62
CA THR A 145 18.19 17.16 5.81
C THR A 145 17.41 16.84 7.09
N GLU A 146 17.99 15.98 7.94
CA GLU A 146 17.40 15.37 9.14
C GLU A 146 17.32 16.29 10.38
N HIS A 147 16.23 16.20 11.15
CA HIS A 147 16.20 16.34 12.62
C HIS A 147 14.94 15.68 13.21
N THR A 148 15.10 14.93 14.31
CA THR A 148 14.05 14.17 15.02
C THR A 148 13.71 14.77 16.39
N PRO A 149 12.43 14.71 16.82
CA PRO A 149 12.11 14.66 18.25
C PRO A 149 11.13 13.53 18.64
N ASN A 150 11.27 13.08 19.89
CA ASN A 150 10.58 11.95 20.53
C ASN A 150 9.09 12.21 20.87
N ILE A 151 8.28 11.15 20.79
CA ILE A 151 6.84 11.13 21.09
C ILE A 151 6.59 10.41 22.43
N HIS A 152 5.78 11.01 23.31
CA HIS A 152 5.20 10.34 24.48
C HIS A 152 3.76 9.91 24.20
N THR A 153 3.41 8.68 24.52
CA THR A 153 2.09 8.07 24.33
C THR A 153 1.24 8.19 25.60
N HIS A 154 0.00 8.68 25.44
CA HIS A 154 -1.05 8.58 26.45
C HIS A 154 -2.15 7.63 25.97
N THR A 155 -2.60 6.73 26.85
CA THR A 155 -3.65 5.74 26.60
C THR A 155 -5.01 6.32 26.97
N PRO A 156 -6.02 6.34 26.06
CA PRO A 156 -7.39 6.68 26.44
C PRO A 156 -8.15 5.46 26.94
N ALA A 157 -8.98 5.69 27.94
CA ALA A 157 -9.84 4.72 28.60
C ALA A 157 -11.03 4.28 27.74
N THR A 158 -11.54 3.10 28.08
CA THR A 158 -12.66 2.37 27.47
C THR A 158 -14.00 3.06 27.78
N ASP A 159 -14.68 3.61 26.77
CA ASP A 159 -16.07 4.07 26.88
C ASP A 159 -16.99 3.36 25.87
N GLN A 160 -18.18 2.98 26.37
CA GLN A 160 -19.22 2.26 25.64
C GLN A 160 -19.76 3.11 24.46
N HIS A 161 -19.62 2.58 23.24
CA HIS A 161 -19.97 3.26 22.00
C HIS A 161 -21.49 3.46 21.84
N THR A 162 -21.95 4.69 22.01
CA THR A 162 -23.14 5.20 21.32
C THR A 162 -22.68 5.73 19.97
N TYR A 163 -22.96 5.02 18.89
CA TYR A 163 -22.57 5.46 17.54
C TYR A 163 -23.34 6.73 17.16
N ASN A 164 -22.63 7.85 17.06
CA ASN A 164 -23.21 9.06 16.47
C ASN A 164 -23.52 8.79 14.99
N THR A 165 -24.76 9.07 14.60
CA THR A 165 -25.31 8.76 13.28
C THR A 165 -25.22 9.92 12.29
N HIS A 166 -24.67 11.06 12.66
CA HIS A 166 -24.63 12.24 11.81
C HIS A 166 -23.23 12.49 11.23
N THR A 167 -23.17 12.93 9.97
CA THR A 167 -21.97 13.56 9.41
C THR A 167 -21.73 14.88 10.14
N HIS A 168 -20.51 15.07 10.67
CA HIS A 168 -20.10 16.32 11.30
C HIS A 168 -19.19 17.08 10.36
N VAL A 169 -19.55 18.32 10.06
CA VAL A 169 -18.76 19.22 9.22
C VAL A 169 -18.43 20.47 10.02
N CYS A 170 -17.14 20.78 10.15
CA CYS A 170 -16.67 21.96 10.86
C CYS A 170 -15.62 22.67 10.02
N PHE A 171 -15.79 23.99 9.83
CA PHE A 171 -14.78 24.84 9.21
C PHE A 171 -14.20 25.79 10.26
N CYS A 172 -12.91 25.65 10.56
CA CYS A 172 -12.19 26.50 11.49
C CYS A 172 -10.72 26.62 11.07
N ASP A 173 -10.11 27.79 11.32
CA ASP A 173 -8.69 28.06 11.02
C ASP A 173 -8.26 27.65 9.59
N ASN A 174 -9.02 28.08 8.58
CA ASN A 174 -8.84 27.73 7.17
C ASN A 174 -8.78 26.21 6.92
N SER A 175 -9.41 25.42 7.79
CA SER A 175 -9.40 23.95 7.73
C SER A 175 -10.83 23.45 7.78
N LEU A 176 -11.17 22.55 6.88
CA LEU A 176 -12.44 21.84 6.82
C LEU A 176 -12.24 20.43 7.37
N TYR A 177 -12.97 20.11 8.42
CA TYR A 177 -13.04 18.80 9.04
C TYR A 177 -14.37 18.17 8.68
N ILE A 178 -14.32 16.98 8.07
CA ILE A 178 -15.51 16.22 7.70
C ILE A 178 -15.36 14.83 8.33
N GLU A 179 -16.30 14.49 9.21
CA GLU A 179 -16.26 13.25 9.96
C GLU A 179 -17.55 12.45 9.72
N GLY A 180 -17.40 11.15 9.43
CA GLY A 180 -18.52 10.22 9.40
C GLY A 180 -19.35 10.20 8.12
N LEU A 181 -18.74 10.49 6.96
CA LEU A 181 -19.43 10.30 5.67
C LEU A 181 -19.73 8.81 5.43
N ARG A 182 -20.96 8.49 5.06
CA ARG A 182 -21.44 7.12 4.85
C ARG A 182 -22.25 7.02 3.56
N GLY A 183 -22.25 5.83 2.94
CA GLY A 183 -22.97 5.57 1.69
C GLY A 183 -24.44 5.17 1.83
N VAL A 184 -25.04 5.35 3.02
CA VAL A 184 -26.42 4.97 3.33
C VAL A 184 -27.27 6.20 3.68
N ASN A 185 -28.52 6.22 3.23
CA ASN A 185 -29.46 7.30 3.58
C ASN A 185 -30.01 7.04 4.98
N HIS A 186 -29.95 8.03 5.87
CA HIS A 186 -30.45 7.96 7.26
C HIS A 186 -32.00 7.99 7.38
N THR A 187 -32.73 7.62 6.34
CA THR A 187 -34.19 7.49 6.47
C THR A 187 -34.49 6.27 7.33
N HIS A 188 -34.91 6.52 8.58
CA HIS A 188 -35.42 5.53 9.52
C HIS A 188 -36.64 4.73 9.00
N THR A 189 -37.13 5.04 7.81
CA THR A 189 -38.13 4.27 7.10
C THR A 189 -37.45 3.12 6.35
N PRO A 190 -37.67 1.84 6.73
CA PRO A 190 -37.30 0.74 5.86
C PRO A 190 -37.98 0.94 4.50
N PRO A 191 -37.29 0.66 3.37
CA PRO A 191 -37.94 0.72 2.07
C PRO A 191 -39.16 -0.20 2.10
N THR A 192 -40.34 0.34 1.86
CA THR A 192 -41.59 -0.41 1.80
C THR A 192 -41.64 -1.37 0.60
N ASP A 193 -40.64 -1.31 -0.28
CA ASP A 193 -40.53 -2.12 -1.48
C ASP A 193 -39.42 -3.17 -1.37
N ALA A 194 -39.83 -4.43 -1.26
CA ALA A 194 -38.99 -5.64 -1.17
C ALA A 194 -38.19 -5.98 -2.44
N ALA A 195 -37.86 -4.99 -3.28
CA ALA A 195 -37.29 -5.19 -4.62
C ALA A 195 -35.88 -4.59 -4.84
N HIS A 196 -35.29 -3.91 -3.85
CA HIS A 196 -33.97 -3.30 -4.01
C HIS A 196 -32.92 -4.02 -3.16
N SER A 197 -31.98 -4.69 -3.81
CA SER A 197 -30.80 -5.26 -3.16
C SER A 197 -30.03 -4.19 -2.37
N PRO A 198 -29.41 -4.54 -1.22
CA PRO A 198 -28.63 -3.60 -0.44
C PRO A 198 -27.45 -3.03 -1.28
N PRO A 199 -27.07 -1.76 -1.08
CA PRO A 199 -26.02 -1.14 -1.87
C PRO A 199 -24.66 -1.81 -1.63
N THR A 200 -23.93 -2.07 -2.72
CA THR A 200 -22.59 -2.67 -2.65
C THR A 200 -21.55 -1.70 -2.05
N ALA A 201 -20.39 -2.22 -1.64
CA ALA A 201 -19.31 -1.39 -1.10
C ALA A 201 -18.84 -0.31 -2.09
N SER A 202 -18.74 -0.64 -3.39
CA SER A 202 -18.44 0.34 -4.44
C SER A 202 -19.53 1.42 -4.54
N GLN A 203 -20.82 1.05 -4.54
CA GLN A 203 -21.91 2.03 -4.58
C GLN A 203 -21.95 2.93 -3.34
N GLN A 204 -21.68 2.37 -2.15
CA GLN A 204 -21.57 3.17 -0.93
C GLN A 204 -20.36 4.12 -1.01
N MET A 205 -19.22 3.67 -1.51
CA MET A 205 -18.03 4.51 -1.67
C MET A 205 -18.25 5.64 -2.68
N GLN A 206 -18.90 5.38 -3.81
CA GLN A 206 -19.27 6.41 -4.79
C GLN A 206 -20.11 7.52 -4.11
N ARG A 207 -21.14 7.15 -3.36
CA ARG A 207 -21.98 8.12 -2.63
C ARG A 207 -21.21 8.90 -1.56
N VAL A 208 -20.24 8.26 -0.89
CA VAL A 208 -19.35 8.94 0.07
C VAL A 208 -18.49 9.99 -0.62
N LEU A 209 -17.94 9.66 -1.79
CA LEU A 209 -17.12 10.58 -2.58
C LEU A 209 -17.94 11.72 -3.18
N ASP A 210 -19.19 11.47 -3.60
CA ASP A 210 -20.11 12.50 -4.06
C ASP A 210 -20.45 13.49 -2.93
N GLN A 211 -20.74 12.97 -1.73
CA GLN A 211 -20.97 13.82 -0.55
C GLN A 211 -19.73 14.64 -0.19
N LEU A 212 -18.54 14.02 -0.26
CA LEU A 212 -17.27 14.71 -0.04
C LEU A 212 -17.11 15.89 -1.02
N ALA A 213 -17.35 15.67 -2.31
CA ALA A 213 -17.28 16.72 -3.33
C ALA A 213 -18.30 17.85 -3.07
N GLN A 214 -19.52 17.51 -2.62
CA GLN A 214 -20.53 18.49 -2.24
C GLN A 214 -20.10 19.34 -1.05
N HIS A 215 -19.55 18.73 0.01
CA HIS A 215 -19.08 19.47 1.18
C HIS A 215 -17.85 20.33 0.90
N LEU A 216 -16.92 19.85 0.07
CA LEU A 216 -15.76 20.63 -0.38
C LEU A 216 -16.20 21.85 -1.21
N SER A 217 -17.07 21.63 -2.21
CA SER A 217 -17.55 22.72 -3.07
C SER A 217 -18.36 23.78 -2.32
N ALA A 218 -19.11 23.40 -1.28
CA ALA A 218 -19.79 24.34 -0.39
C ALA A 218 -18.84 25.32 0.33
N HIS A 219 -17.55 24.97 0.43
CA HIS A 219 -16.49 25.81 1.01
C HIS A 219 -15.49 26.32 -0.03
N ALA A 220 -15.85 26.26 -1.33
CA ALA A 220 -14.96 26.60 -2.45
C ALA A 220 -13.65 25.80 -2.46
N LEU A 221 -13.69 24.54 -2.02
CA LEU A 221 -12.59 23.59 -2.04
C LEU A 221 -12.86 22.48 -3.05
N ASP A 222 -11.79 21.77 -3.40
CA ASP A 222 -11.83 20.54 -4.22
C ASP A 222 -10.95 19.45 -3.58
N THR A 223 -10.83 18.31 -4.24
CA THR A 223 -10.10 17.14 -3.73
C THR A 223 -8.60 17.38 -3.59
N SER A 224 -8.01 18.34 -4.30
CA SER A 224 -6.60 18.71 -4.19
C SER A 224 -6.26 19.39 -2.86
N HIS A 225 -7.27 19.94 -2.19
CA HIS A 225 -7.15 20.59 -0.88
C HIS A 225 -7.19 19.58 0.28
N VAL A 226 -7.54 18.32 0.02
CA VAL A 226 -7.57 17.25 1.02
C VAL A 226 -6.14 16.82 1.36
N THR A 227 -5.80 16.85 2.64
CA THR A 227 -4.46 16.47 3.13
C THR A 227 -4.46 15.11 3.81
N ARG A 228 -5.56 14.74 4.48
CA ARG A 228 -5.69 13.48 5.20
C ARG A 228 -7.06 12.85 5.01
N VAL A 229 -7.08 11.54 4.85
CA VAL A 229 -8.27 10.70 4.81
C VAL A 229 -8.13 9.55 5.81
N HIS A 230 -9.16 9.28 6.60
CA HIS A 230 -9.34 8.00 7.26
C HIS A 230 -10.44 7.23 6.56
N LEU A 231 -10.09 6.09 5.97
CA LEU A 231 -11.01 5.20 5.26
C LEU A 231 -11.28 3.97 6.12
N LEU A 232 -12.50 3.86 6.61
CA LEU A 232 -12.95 2.75 7.43
C LEU A 232 -13.78 1.82 6.56
N VAL A 233 -13.45 0.52 6.55
CA VAL A 233 -14.21 -0.50 5.82
C VAL A 233 -14.74 -1.56 6.77
N ALA A 234 -15.94 -2.07 6.51
CA ALA A 234 -16.53 -3.14 7.31
C ALA A 234 -15.84 -4.50 7.09
N ASP A 235 -15.39 -4.75 5.86
CA ASP A 235 -14.77 -6.01 5.43
C ASP A 235 -13.66 -5.76 4.39
N MET A 236 -12.43 -6.18 4.70
CA MET A 236 -11.28 -6.04 3.80
C MET A 236 -11.41 -6.89 2.53
N ALA A 237 -12.25 -7.93 2.51
CA ALA A 237 -12.55 -8.66 1.28
C ALA A 237 -13.19 -7.75 0.21
N GLN A 238 -13.82 -6.64 0.63
CA GLN A 238 -14.46 -5.66 -0.26
C GLN A 238 -13.54 -4.48 -0.62
N PHE A 239 -12.33 -4.40 -0.03
CA PHE A 239 -11.43 -3.26 -0.19
C PHE A 239 -11.10 -2.96 -1.66
N ALA A 240 -10.90 -3.97 -2.50
CA ALA A 240 -10.58 -3.78 -3.90
C ALA A 240 -11.64 -2.93 -4.63
N GLN A 241 -12.92 -3.16 -4.34
CA GLN A 241 -14.04 -2.42 -4.92
C GLN A 241 -14.07 -0.97 -4.41
N VAL A 242 -13.78 -0.76 -3.11
CA VAL A 242 -13.72 0.57 -2.49
C VAL A 242 -12.53 1.37 -3.04
N ASN A 243 -11.36 0.75 -3.15
CA ASN A 243 -10.14 1.38 -3.61
C ASN A 243 -10.23 1.79 -5.09
N ALA A 244 -10.91 1.00 -5.92
CA ALA A 244 -11.17 1.36 -7.32
C ALA A 244 -11.91 2.70 -7.44
N GLU A 245 -12.92 2.96 -6.60
CA GLU A 245 -13.63 4.25 -6.59
C GLU A 245 -12.77 5.37 -6.00
N TYR A 246 -11.98 5.08 -4.96
CA TYR A 246 -11.07 6.05 -4.35
C TYR A 246 -10.05 6.60 -5.35
N VAL A 247 -9.41 5.72 -6.12
CA VAL A 247 -8.37 6.07 -7.11
C VAL A 247 -8.91 7.01 -8.19
N ARG A 248 -10.19 6.89 -8.56
CA ARG A 248 -10.82 7.77 -9.56
C ARG A 248 -10.86 9.23 -9.12
N VAL A 249 -10.90 9.48 -7.81
CA VAL A 249 -11.01 10.83 -7.23
C VAL A 249 -9.65 11.38 -6.81
N PHE A 250 -8.76 10.52 -6.32
CA PHE A 250 -7.44 10.90 -5.80
C PHE A 250 -6.30 10.27 -6.61
N ALA A 251 -6.19 10.63 -7.90
CA ALA A 251 -5.19 10.07 -8.80
C ALA A 251 -3.81 10.76 -8.67
N GLU A 252 -3.78 12.09 -8.71
CA GLU A 252 -2.52 12.87 -8.67
C GLU A 252 -2.34 13.52 -7.31
N ARG A 253 -1.17 13.28 -6.67
CA ARG A 253 -0.82 13.82 -5.35
C ARG A 253 -1.92 13.56 -4.29
N PRO A 254 -2.31 12.30 -4.07
CA PRO A 254 -3.39 11.94 -3.15
C PRO A 254 -3.11 12.39 -1.70
N PRO A 255 -4.13 12.47 -0.83
CA PRO A 255 -3.93 12.76 0.59
C PRO A 255 -3.18 11.62 1.30
N SER A 256 -2.69 11.89 2.51
CA SER A 256 -2.29 10.81 3.40
C SER A 256 -3.51 9.99 3.79
N ARG A 257 -3.36 8.66 3.90
CA ARG A 257 -4.51 7.78 4.08
C ARG A 257 -4.23 6.64 5.05
N VAL A 258 -5.02 6.62 6.12
CA VAL A 258 -5.18 5.44 6.97
C VAL A 258 -6.36 4.62 6.42
N CYS A 259 -6.17 3.33 6.16
CA CYS A 259 -7.26 2.42 5.76
C CYS A 259 -7.30 1.19 6.67
N VAL A 260 -8.39 1.02 7.42
CA VAL A 260 -8.51 -0.04 8.44
C VAL A 260 -9.89 -0.69 8.45
N GLN A 261 -9.91 -1.97 8.82
CA GLN A 261 -11.16 -2.71 9.03
C GLN A 261 -11.67 -2.43 10.44
N VAL A 262 -12.93 -2.03 10.57
CA VAL A 262 -13.55 -1.78 11.88
C VAL A 262 -15.00 -2.27 11.88
N PRO A 263 -15.57 -2.63 13.05
CA PRO A 263 -16.99 -2.93 13.16
C PRO A 263 -17.82 -1.64 12.95
N LEU A 264 -18.31 -1.47 11.72
CA LEU A 264 -19.22 -0.37 11.36
C LEU A 264 -20.67 -0.72 11.72
N PRO A 265 -21.57 0.29 11.85
CA PRO A 265 -22.99 0.05 12.06
C PRO A 265 -23.62 -0.82 10.97
N GLU A 266 -24.71 -1.50 11.31
CA GLU A 266 -25.43 -2.37 10.37
C GLU A 266 -25.80 -1.64 9.07
N GLY A 267 -25.50 -2.27 7.93
CA GLY A 267 -25.73 -1.72 6.60
C GLY A 267 -24.67 -0.72 6.10
N VAL A 268 -23.76 -0.24 6.96
CA VAL A 268 -22.65 0.65 6.57
C VAL A 268 -21.42 -0.18 6.20
N LEU A 269 -21.02 -0.16 4.93
CA LEU A 269 -19.86 -0.90 4.44
C LEU A 269 -18.59 -0.05 4.40
N VAL A 270 -18.74 1.26 4.25
CA VAL A 270 -17.65 2.22 4.15
C VAL A 270 -18.00 3.50 4.91
N GLN A 271 -17.04 4.02 5.67
CA GLN A 271 -17.11 5.33 6.30
C GLN A 271 -15.82 6.11 6.04
N LEU A 272 -15.95 7.40 5.72
CA LEU A 272 -14.81 8.27 5.41
C LEU A 272 -14.79 9.50 6.31
N HIS A 273 -13.59 9.85 6.75
CA HIS A 273 -13.27 11.09 7.42
C HIS A 273 -12.17 11.80 6.64
N CYS A 274 -12.20 13.13 6.56
CA CYS A 274 -11.14 13.86 5.92
C CYS A 274 -10.87 15.23 6.53
N VAL A 275 -9.64 15.69 6.33
CA VAL A 275 -9.23 17.07 6.58
C VAL A 275 -8.81 17.71 5.27
N ALA A 276 -9.36 18.88 4.99
CA ALA A 276 -8.97 19.73 3.87
C ALA A 276 -8.58 21.13 4.37
N HIS A 277 -7.76 21.85 3.60
CA HIS A 277 -7.33 23.19 3.98
C HIS A 277 -7.60 24.20 2.86
N ALA A 278 -8.25 25.30 3.23
CA ALA A 278 -8.43 26.44 2.35
C ALA A 278 -7.10 27.18 2.12
N PRO A 279 -6.87 27.76 0.93
CA PRO A 279 -5.73 28.63 0.67
C PRO A 279 -5.66 29.80 1.66
N THR A 280 -4.46 30.23 2.05
CA THR A 280 -4.24 31.34 3.00
C THR A 280 -4.22 32.70 2.28
N SER A 281 -3.83 32.72 1.00
CA SER A 281 -3.94 33.84 0.08
C SER A 281 -3.70 33.31 -1.35
N ALA A 282 -4.35 33.90 -2.36
CA ALA A 282 -4.12 33.56 -3.76
C ALA A 282 -2.71 33.93 -4.27
N THR A 283 -1.91 34.66 -3.47
CA THR A 283 -0.61 35.22 -3.88
C THR A 283 0.57 34.75 -3.04
N ASP A 284 0.38 33.87 -2.05
CA ASP A 284 1.48 33.40 -1.20
C ASP A 284 2.15 32.17 -1.83
N THR A 285 3.17 32.44 -2.64
CA THR A 285 4.04 31.44 -3.30
C THR A 285 5.22 31.01 -2.44
N SER A 286 5.23 31.31 -1.13
CA SER A 286 6.30 30.83 -0.25
C SER A 286 6.26 29.30 -0.15
N SER A 287 7.43 28.65 -0.14
CA SER A 287 7.54 27.18 -0.03
C SER A 287 6.87 26.59 1.22
N ARG A 288 6.58 27.42 2.24
CA ARG A 288 5.85 27.00 3.45
C ARG A 288 4.33 26.90 3.22
N ALA A 289 3.79 27.51 2.17
CA ALA A 289 2.36 27.52 1.86
C ALA A 289 1.94 26.39 0.91
N THR A 290 2.89 25.73 0.24
CA THR A 290 2.63 24.67 -0.73
C THR A 290 2.35 23.32 -0.05
N ARG A 291 1.32 22.61 -0.55
CA ARG A 291 1.02 21.23 -0.18
C ARG A 291 2.02 20.31 -0.86
N GLU A 292 2.82 19.62 -0.07
CA GLU A 292 3.83 18.68 -0.54
C GLU A 292 3.42 17.26 -0.19
N CYS A 293 3.50 16.36 -1.15
CA CYS A 293 3.26 14.93 -0.95
C CYS A 293 4.61 14.22 -0.87
N LEU A 294 4.82 13.42 0.17
CA LEU A 294 5.93 12.48 0.21
C LEU A 294 5.67 11.37 -0.81
N HIS A 295 6.56 11.32 -1.80
CA HIS A 295 6.65 10.25 -2.77
C HIS A 295 7.72 9.26 -2.31
N VAL A 296 7.30 8.03 -2.00
CA VAL A 296 8.23 6.94 -1.67
C VAL A 296 8.41 6.09 -2.91
N GLN A 297 9.60 6.07 -3.49
CA GLN A 297 9.94 5.23 -4.64
C GLN A 297 11.01 4.24 -4.21
N SER A 298 10.91 2.99 -4.65
CA SER A 298 12.01 2.04 -4.52
C SER A 298 13.23 2.52 -5.31
N ILE A 299 14.42 2.01 -4.98
CA ILE A 299 15.60 2.15 -5.85
C ILE A 299 15.35 1.53 -7.24
N SER A 300 14.45 0.55 -7.30
CA SER A 300 13.93 -0.03 -8.53
C SER A 300 13.14 1.04 -9.29
N ARG A 301 13.77 1.74 -10.24
CA ARG A 301 13.19 2.89 -10.97
C ARG A 301 11.86 2.60 -11.67
N TRP A 302 11.64 1.35 -12.06
CA TRP A 302 10.42 0.84 -12.68
C TRP A 302 9.27 0.58 -11.68
N CYS A 303 9.56 0.55 -10.39
CA CYS A 303 8.54 0.39 -9.35
C CYS A 303 7.74 1.70 -9.22
N PRO A 304 6.39 1.64 -9.20
CA PRO A 304 5.57 2.83 -9.04
C PRO A 304 5.95 3.62 -7.78
N ALA A 305 6.05 4.94 -7.90
CA ALA A 305 6.15 5.79 -6.73
C ALA A 305 4.86 5.68 -5.89
N ASN A 306 5.01 5.36 -4.61
CA ASN A 306 4.02 5.07 -3.57
C ASN A 306 3.55 3.60 -3.49
N ILE A 307 3.61 3.04 -2.27
CA ILE A 307 3.00 1.75 -1.90
C ILE A 307 1.46 1.90 -1.83
N GLY A 308 0.83 2.12 -2.98
CA GLY A 308 -0.62 2.29 -3.13
C GLY A 308 -1.07 3.73 -3.42
N PRO A 309 -2.38 3.95 -3.61
CA PRO A 309 -2.93 5.21 -4.11
C PRO A 309 -3.11 6.26 -3.00
N TYR A 310 -2.06 6.53 -2.24
CA TYR A 310 -2.03 7.52 -1.18
C TYR A 310 -0.60 7.99 -0.95
N SER A 311 -0.45 9.16 -0.32
CA SER A 311 0.87 9.65 0.08
C SER A 311 1.20 9.17 1.50
N GLN A 312 2.44 8.69 1.71
CA GLN A 312 2.87 8.27 3.06
C GLN A 312 2.90 9.45 4.04
N ALA A 313 3.16 10.65 3.52
CA ALA A 313 3.03 11.88 4.26
C ALA A 313 2.53 13.02 3.35
N VAL A 314 1.80 13.97 3.93
CA VAL A 314 1.49 15.26 3.31
C VAL A 314 1.94 16.37 4.23
N THR A 315 2.78 17.28 3.72
CA THR A 315 3.23 18.46 4.46
C THR A 315 2.47 19.68 3.97
N LEU A 316 1.94 20.47 4.90
CA LEU A 316 1.29 21.75 4.61
C LEU A 316 1.47 22.71 5.78
N ARG A 317 2.02 23.91 5.54
CA ARG A 317 2.17 24.98 6.56
C ARG A 317 2.88 24.51 7.84
N GLY A 318 3.91 23.68 7.68
CA GLY A 318 4.69 23.13 8.80
C GLY A 318 3.97 22.04 9.60
N LYS A 319 2.80 21.57 9.15
CA LYS A 319 2.14 20.38 9.67
C LYS A 319 2.43 19.20 8.75
N VAL A 320 2.65 18.03 9.33
CA VAL A 320 2.84 16.77 8.59
C VAL A 320 1.69 15.82 8.93
N TYR A 321 1.01 15.32 7.91
CA TYR A 321 -0.04 14.32 8.01
C TYR A 321 0.53 12.99 7.56
N LEU A 322 0.62 12.02 8.45
CA LEU A 322 1.13 10.68 8.16
C LEU A 322 -0.03 9.73 7.81
N ALA A 323 0.28 8.70 7.04
CA ALA A 323 -0.61 7.58 6.71
C ALA A 323 -0.59 6.49 7.80
#